data_AF-A0A947C2N0-F1
#
_entry.id   AF-A0A947C2N0-F1
#
_cell.length_a   1.000
_cell.length_b   1.000
_cell.length_c   1.000
_cell.angle_alpha   90.00
_cell.angle_beta   90.00
_cell.angle_gamma   90.00
#
_symmetry.space_group_name_H-M   'P 1'
#
loop_
_entity.id
_entity.type
_entity.pdbx_description
1 polymer ?
#
loop_
_entity_poly.entity_id
_entity_poly.type
_entity_poly.pdbx_seq_one_letter_code
_entity_poly.pdbx_strand_id
1 'polypeptide(L)'
;QLPVPMKVVFNNGKTIAEQLKLTDKSQQFNFRYKHQPVEIQIDPDYDIFRLLSPQEKPASLGRLFGAKTQLLVYPEASSKEVINAWFKLAALWNKKYNNIRLVPDSEFKLLSPDTAVWILGWNNKLLQNHRQRLNSDSQEMHSQSVRINKETFQTKDHALVLLDNDTGRSPLGFIGANNPSTINRLARKLPHYNSYGRLVFENRSASNIVKQHLKVSNSPLKSSL
;
A
#
# COMPACT_ATOMS: atom_id res chain seq x y z
N GLN A 1 12.46 -34.75 -1.10
CA GLN A 1 11.71 -34.30 0.10
C GLN A 1 12.07 -32.85 0.36
N LEU A 2 11.08 -31.97 0.49
CA LEU A 2 11.26 -30.56 0.79
C LEU A 2 10.97 -30.32 2.28
N PRO A 3 11.94 -29.82 3.08
CA PRO A 3 11.66 -29.33 4.42
C PRO A 3 10.90 -28.00 4.34
N VAL A 4 9.76 -27.91 5.01
CA VAL A 4 8.91 -26.72 5.04
C VAL A 4 8.78 -26.28 6.49
N PRO A 5 9.32 -25.11 6.89
CA PRO A 5 9.15 -24.65 8.26
C PRO A 5 7.69 -24.32 8.55
N MET A 6 7.24 -24.63 9.75
CA MET A 6 5.92 -24.30 10.27
C MET A 6 6.08 -23.71 11.67
N LYS A 7 5.34 -22.65 11.96
CA LYS A 7 5.22 -22.08 13.29
C LYS A 7 3.77 -22.18 13.76
N VAL A 8 3.58 -22.63 14.99
CA VAL A 8 2.26 -22.70 15.64
C VAL A 8 2.26 -21.78 16.85
N VAL A 9 1.24 -20.93 16.96
CA VAL A 9 1.01 -20.04 18.11
C VAL A 9 -0.14 -20.59 18.92
N PHE A 10 -0.01 -20.59 20.25
CA PHE A 10 -1.01 -21.09 21.17
C PHE A 10 -1.72 -19.95 21.92
N ASN A 11 -2.91 -20.24 22.45
CA ASN A 11 -3.73 -19.29 23.22
C ASN A 11 -3.01 -18.69 24.46
N ASN A 12 -2.00 -19.38 24.99
CA ASN A 12 -1.17 -18.91 26.11
C ASN A 12 0.05 -18.07 25.66
N GLY A 13 0.14 -17.69 24.39
CA GLY A 13 1.22 -16.90 23.81
C GLY A 13 2.51 -17.67 23.51
N LYS A 14 2.60 -18.97 23.88
CA LYS A 14 3.74 -19.80 23.49
C LYS A 14 3.72 -20.07 21.99
N THR A 15 4.91 -20.33 21.45
CA THR A 15 5.06 -20.75 20.04
C THR A 15 5.96 -21.97 19.95
N ILE A 16 5.73 -22.79 18.93
CA ILE A 16 6.64 -23.87 18.54
C ILE A 16 7.01 -23.71 17.07
N ALA A 17 8.22 -24.14 16.73
CA ALA A 17 8.66 -24.31 15.35
C ALA A 17 8.75 -25.80 15.03
N GLU A 18 8.24 -26.18 13.88
CA GLU A 18 8.27 -27.54 13.35
C GLU A 18 8.79 -27.52 11.92
N GLN A 19 9.29 -28.65 11.44
CA GLN A 19 9.61 -28.84 10.02
C GLN A 19 8.73 -29.92 9.42
N LEU A 20 7.87 -29.51 8.50
CA LEU A 20 7.07 -30.43 7.70
C LEU A 20 7.97 -31.06 6.64
N LYS A 21 7.84 -32.37 6.48
CA LYS A 21 8.58 -33.15 5.48
C LYS A 21 7.64 -33.44 4.33
N LEU A 22 7.70 -32.60 3.30
CA LEU A 22 6.86 -32.74 2.12
C LEU A 22 7.54 -33.69 1.11
N THR A 23 6.92 -34.83 0.85
CA THR A 23 7.39 -35.82 -0.15
C THR A 23 6.61 -35.75 -1.45
N ASP A 24 5.34 -35.35 -1.36
CA ASP A 24 4.40 -35.31 -2.47
C ASP A 24 3.89 -33.89 -2.76
N LYS A 25 3.26 -33.69 -3.92
CA LYS A 25 2.69 -32.39 -4.31
C LYS A 25 1.63 -31.88 -3.34
N SER A 26 0.90 -32.79 -2.70
CA SER A 26 -0.10 -32.52 -1.67
C SER A 26 0.03 -33.60 -0.61
N GLN A 27 0.04 -33.19 0.65
CA GLN A 27 0.22 -34.10 1.78
C GLN A 27 -0.55 -33.56 2.97
N GLN A 28 -1.28 -34.44 3.65
CA GLN A 28 -1.98 -34.10 4.88
C GLN A 28 -1.07 -34.36 6.08
N PHE A 29 -1.02 -33.39 6.99
CA PHE A 29 -0.35 -33.52 8.28
C PHE A 29 -1.39 -33.41 9.39
N ASN A 30 -1.25 -34.22 10.44
CA ASN A 30 -2.13 -34.19 11.60
C ASN A 30 -1.27 -33.97 12.85
N PHE A 31 -1.56 -32.90 13.59
CA PHE A 31 -0.84 -32.53 14.80
C PHE A 31 -1.77 -32.62 16.02
N ARG A 32 -1.20 -32.96 17.17
CA ARG A 32 -1.88 -32.94 18.46
C ARG A 32 -1.05 -32.14 19.43
N TYR A 33 -1.63 -31.08 19.98
CA TYR A 33 -0.98 -30.18 20.91
C TYR A 33 -1.64 -30.23 22.29
N LYS A 34 -0.85 -30.00 23.34
CA LYS A 34 -1.36 -29.89 24.71
C LYS A 34 -2.15 -28.60 24.96
N HIS A 35 -1.84 -27.55 24.20
CA HIS A 35 -2.51 -26.26 24.26
C HIS A 35 -3.27 -26.00 22.96
N GLN A 36 -4.33 -25.20 23.04
CA GLN A 36 -5.13 -24.85 21.88
C GLN A 36 -4.32 -23.96 20.92
N PRO A 37 -4.07 -24.41 19.67
CA PRO A 37 -3.45 -23.55 18.67
C PRO A 37 -4.44 -22.47 18.24
N VAL A 38 -3.97 -21.24 18.06
CA VAL A 38 -4.76 -20.07 17.64
C VAL A 38 -4.27 -19.48 16.32
N GLU A 39 -3.07 -19.86 15.88
CA GLU A 39 -2.52 -19.42 14.61
C GLU A 39 -1.50 -20.44 14.10
N ILE A 40 -1.49 -20.68 12.78
CA ILE A 40 -0.49 -21.47 12.08
C ILE A 40 0.13 -20.58 10.99
N GLN A 41 1.45 -20.64 10.87
CA GLN A 41 2.21 -19.99 9.81
C GLN A 41 3.09 -21.02 9.11
N ILE A 42 3.02 -21.10 7.80
CA ILE A 42 3.89 -21.92 6.96
C ILE A 42 4.95 -21.02 6.35
N ASP A 43 6.21 -21.41 6.48
CA ASP A 43 7.37 -20.68 5.97
C ASP A 43 7.38 -19.19 6.37
N PRO A 44 7.28 -18.88 7.68
CA PRO A 44 7.08 -17.50 8.16
C PRO A 44 8.27 -16.58 7.86
N ASP A 45 9.47 -17.15 7.73
CA ASP A 45 10.73 -16.42 7.51
C ASP A 45 11.20 -16.49 6.05
N TYR A 46 10.39 -17.05 5.14
CA TYR A 46 10.69 -17.19 3.72
C TYR A 46 11.96 -18.03 3.42
N ASP A 47 12.17 -19.10 4.19
CA ASP A 47 13.30 -20.01 4.07
C ASP A 47 13.23 -20.85 2.80
N ILE A 48 12.03 -21.11 2.30
CA ILE A 48 11.83 -21.94 1.11
C ILE A 48 11.94 -21.07 -0.15
N PHE A 49 12.67 -21.57 -1.15
CA PHE A 49 12.69 -20.97 -2.47
C PHE A 49 11.37 -21.21 -3.21
N ARG A 50 10.42 -20.30 -3.03
CA ARG A 50 9.07 -20.34 -3.63
C ARG A 50 8.65 -19.00 -4.21
N LEU A 51 7.63 -19.04 -5.06
CA LEU A 51 6.95 -17.81 -5.48
C LEU A 51 6.11 -17.27 -4.32
N LEU A 52 6.43 -16.06 -3.89
CA LEU A 52 5.65 -15.36 -2.87
C LEU A 52 4.33 -14.84 -3.45
N SER A 53 3.25 -15.02 -2.69
CA SER A 53 1.98 -14.36 -2.97
C SER A 53 2.17 -12.84 -2.97
N PRO A 54 1.39 -12.07 -3.76
CA PRO A 54 1.38 -10.61 -3.64
C PRO A 54 1.11 -10.12 -2.23
N GLN A 55 0.36 -10.89 -1.44
CA GLN A 55 0.05 -10.59 -0.04
C GLN A 55 1.31 -10.58 0.85
N GLU A 56 2.29 -11.41 0.52
CA GLU A 56 3.55 -11.58 1.25
C GLU A 56 4.61 -10.54 0.86
N LYS A 57 4.27 -9.62 -0.05
CA LYS A 57 5.13 -8.52 -0.45
C LYS A 57 4.56 -7.21 0.09
N PRO A 58 5.42 -6.29 0.56
CA PRO A 58 4.94 -4.99 1.02
C PRO A 58 4.32 -4.21 -0.14
N ALA A 59 3.28 -3.42 0.15
CA ALA A 59 2.74 -2.48 -0.81
C ALA A 59 3.81 -1.46 -1.23
N SER A 60 3.87 -1.17 -2.52
CA SER A 60 4.88 -0.29 -3.12
C SER A 60 4.31 0.55 -4.24
N LEU A 61 4.91 1.71 -4.50
CA LEU A 61 4.51 2.59 -5.60
C LEU A 61 4.61 1.89 -6.96
N GLY A 62 5.60 1.00 -7.11
CA GLY A 62 5.78 0.18 -8.31
C GLY A 62 4.58 -0.71 -8.60
N ARG A 63 3.89 -1.23 -7.58
CA ARG A 63 2.65 -2.00 -7.75
C ARG A 63 1.54 -1.15 -8.36
N LEU A 64 1.43 0.12 -7.98
CA LEU A 64 0.43 1.03 -8.54
C LEU A 64 0.81 1.43 -9.97
N PHE A 65 2.08 1.81 -10.19
CA PHE A 65 2.56 2.20 -11.52
C PHE A 65 2.48 1.05 -12.55
N GLY A 66 2.75 -0.18 -12.10
CA GLY A 66 2.72 -1.39 -12.93
C GLY A 66 1.34 -2.02 -13.12
N ALA A 67 0.27 -1.42 -12.58
CA ALA A 67 -1.08 -1.93 -12.76
C ALA A 67 -1.54 -1.83 -14.23
N LYS A 68 -2.52 -2.64 -14.63
CA LYS A 68 -3.09 -2.60 -15.98
C LYS A 68 -3.69 -1.24 -16.31
N THR A 69 -4.27 -0.57 -15.31
CA THR A 69 -4.81 0.78 -15.43
C THR A 69 -4.58 1.52 -14.12
N GLN A 70 -4.13 2.76 -14.21
CA GLN A 70 -4.04 3.71 -13.11
C GLN A 70 -5.16 4.74 -13.23
N LEU A 71 -6.15 4.64 -12.35
CA LEU A 71 -7.25 5.60 -12.26
C LEU A 71 -6.87 6.69 -11.26
N LEU A 72 -6.51 7.86 -11.77
CA LEU A 72 -6.27 9.06 -10.99
C LEU A 72 -7.60 9.77 -10.78
N VAL A 73 -7.95 10.00 -9.52
CA VAL A 73 -9.19 10.67 -9.13
C VAL A 73 -8.84 12.01 -8.52
N TYR A 74 -9.20 13.11 -9.19
CA TYR A 74 -8.92 14.45 -8.69
C TYR A 74 -10.14 15.07 -7.98
N PRO A 75 -9.91 16.00 -7.04
CA PRO A 75 -10.99 16.65 -6.31
C PRO A 75 -11.65 17.73 -7.19
N GLU A 76 -12.89 17.49 -7.63
CA GLU A 76 -13.58 18.38 -8.57
C GLU A 76 -13.81 19.79 -8.00
N ALA A 77 -14.04 19.88 -6.69
CA ALA A 77 -14.29 21.14 -5.98
C ALA A 77 -13.01 21.98 -5.73
N SER A 78 -11.87 21.63 -6.33
CA SER A 78 -10.62 22.39 -6.20
C SER A 78 -10.57 23.63 -7.10
N SER A 79 -9.61 24.51 -6.82
CA SER A 79 -9.31 25.62 -7.72
C SER A 79 -8.81 25.12 -9.08
N LYS A 80 -9.01 25.92 -10.12
CA LYS A 80 -8.58 25.59 -11.50
C LYS A 80 -7.08 25.34 -11.59
N GLU A 81 -6.27 26.05 -10.81
CA GLU A 81 -4.81 25.92 -10.80
C GLU A 81 -4.37 24.55 -10.24
N VAL A 82 -5.03 24.08 -9.19
CA VAL A 82 -4.78 22.77 -8.58
C VAL A 82 -5.22 21.65 -9.53
N ILE A 83 -6.41 21.78 -10.10
CA ILE A 83 -6.92 20.83 -11.10
C ILE A 83 -5.97 20.74 -12.30
N ASN A 84 -5.52 21.88 -12.84
CA ASN A 84 -4.55 21.92 -13.94
C ASN A 84 -3.21 21.28 -13.57
N ALA A 85 -2.78 21.35 -12.31
CA ALA A 85 -1.58 20.64 -11.86
C ALA A 85 -1.77 19.11 -11.86
N TRP A 86 -2.95 18.62 -11.46
CA TRP A 86 -3.28 17.20 -11.57
C TRP A 86 -3.36 16.72 -13.02
N PHE A 87 -3.92 17.53 -13.93
CA PHE A 87 -3.88 17.24 -15.37
C PHE A 87 -2.45 17.13 -15.90
N LYS A 88 -1.56 18.07 -15.52
CA LYS A 88 -0.15 18.01 -15.92
C LYS A 88 0.57 16.78 -15.37
N LEU A 89 0.29 16.40 -14.12
CA LEU A 89 0.81 15.18 -13.52
C LEU A 89 0.35 13.95 -14.31
N ALA A 90 -0.96 13.83 -14.56
CA ALA A 90 -1.54 12.71 -15.30
C ALA A 90 -0.97 12.61 -16.71
N ALA A 91 -0.84 13.73 -17.43
CA ALA A 91 -0.23 13.77 -18.76
C ALA A 91 1.24 13.31 -18.74
N LEU A 92 2.02 13.75 -17.75
CA LEU A 92 3.42 13.31 -17.60
C LEU A 92 3.51 11.81 -17.34
N TRP A 93 2.67 11.28 -16.45
CA TRP A 93 2.63 9.85 -16.16
C TRP A 93 2.13 9.04 -17.35
N ASN A 94 1.16 9.56 -18.12
CA ASN A 94 0.64 8.85 -19.29
C ASN A 94 1.71 8.70 -20.38
N LYS A 95 2.57 9.72 -20.57
CA LYS A 95 3.73 9.59 -21.47
C LYS A 95 4.69 8.47 -21.07
N LYS A 96 4.81 8.18 -19.77
CA LYS A 96 5.72 7.15 -19.25
C LYS A 96 5.11 5.75 -19.23
N TYR A 97 3.85 5.64 -18.81
CA TYR A 97 3.23 4.35 -18.49
C TYR A 97 2.12 3.94 -19.47
N ASN A 98 1.56 4.88 -20.24
CA ASN A 98 0.48 4.65 -21.21
C ASN A 98 -0.73 3.87 -20.66
N ASN A 99 -1.02 4.02 -19.36
CA ASN A 99 -2.08 3.32 -18.66
C ASN A 99 -2.84 4.24 -17.69
N ILE A 100 -2.80 5.56 -17.92
CA ILE A 100 -3.39 6.56 -17.02
C ILE A 100 -4.80 6.92 -17.50
N ARG A 101 -5.75 6.94 -16.55
CA ARG A 101 -7.07 7.56 -16.72
C ARG A 101 -7.26 8.59 -15.61
N LEU A 102 -7.65 9.80 -15.96
CA LEU A 102 -7.94 10.87 -14.99
C LEU A 102 -9.44 11.16 -15.00
N VAL A 103 -10.06 11.17 -13.82
CA VAL A 103 -11.50 11.48 -13.64
C VAL A 103 -11.72 12.37 -12.41
N PRO A 104 -12.77 13.20 -12.37
CA PRO A 104 -13.15 13.89 -11.15
C PRO A 104 -13.70 12.90 -10.12
N ASP A 105 -13.65 13.29 -8.84
CA ASP A 105 -14.17 12.48 -7.73
C ASP A 105 -15.69 12.25 -7.75
N SER A 106 -16.44 13.07 -8.49
CA SER A 106 -17.87 12.87 -8.77
C SER A 106 -18.16 11.75 -9.76
N GLU A 107 -17.20 11.39 -10.61
CA GLU A 107 -17.35 10.33 -11.63
C GLU A 107 -16.61 9.04 -11.27
N PHE A 108 -16.14 8.93 -10.02
CA PHE A 108 -15.40 7.75 -9.61
C PHE A 108 -16.24 6.49 -9.73
N LYS A 109 -15.71 5.55 -10.52
CA LYS A 109 -16.20 4.17 -10.60
C LYS A 109 -15.02 3.24 -10.73
N LEU A 110 -14.94 2.25 -9.84
CA LEU A 110 -13.91 1.21 -9.95
C LEU A 110 -14.17 0.42 -11.24
N LEU A 111 -13.15 0.35 -12.11
CA LEU A 111 -13.26 -0.29 -13.43
C LEU A 111 -13.08 -1.80 -13.36
N SER A 112 -12.11 -2.26 -12.56
CA SER A 112 -11.80 -3.67 -12.34
C SER A 112 -10.99 -3.84 -11.05
N PRO A 113 -10.90 -5.05 -10.47
CA PRO A 113 -10.04 -5.33 -9.32
C PRO A 113 -8.55 -5.02 -9.57
N ASP A 114 -8.10 -5.11 -10.82
CA ASP A 114 -6.70 -4.88 -11.23
C ASP A 114 -6.38 -3.40 -11.51
N THR A 115 -7.37 -2.50 -11.36
CA THR A 115 -7.15 -1.06 -11.49
C THR A 115 -6.48 -0.53 -10.22
N ALA A 116 -5.34 0.14 -10.38
CA ALA A 116 -4.77 0.94 -9.29
C ALA A 116 -5.50 2.28 -9.20
N VAL A 117 -5.99 2.62 -8.01
CA VAL A 117 -6.68 3.89 -7.75
C VAL A 117 -5.72 4.85 -7.04
N TRP A 118 -5.62 6.06 -7.56
CA TRP A 118 -4.91 7.17 -6.94
C TRP A 118 -5.92 8.24 -6.50
N ILE A 119 -6.12 8.40 -5.20
CA ILE A 119 -6.89 9.51 -4.64
C ILE A 119 -5.96 10.72 -4.55
N LEU A 120 -6.30 11.80 -5.26
CA LEU A 120 -5.48 13.00 -5.32
C LEU A 120 -6.09 14.12 -4.47
N GLY A 121 -5.27 14.81 -3.69
CA GLY A 121 -5.65 16.00 -2.93
C GLY A 121 -6.44 15.73 -1.65
N TRP A 122 -6.28 16.61 -0.66
CA TRP A 122 -6.88 16.48 0.67
C TRP A 122 -8.40 16.69 0.67
N ASN A 123 -8.93 17.41 -0.30
CA ASN A 123 -10.35 17.73 -0.46
C ASN A 123 -11.10 16.77 -1.39
N ASN A 124 -10.53 15.59 -1.68
CA ASN A 124 -11.17 14.57 -2.50
C ASN A 124 -12.29 13.87 -1.73
N LYS A 125 -13.49 13.80 -2.31
CA LYS A 125 -14.67 13.17 -1.70
C LYS A 125 -14.44 11.70 -1.34
N LEU A 126 -13.61 11.00 -2.10
CA LEU A 126 -13.31 9.59 -1.84
C LEU A 126 -12.44 9.37 -0.60
N LEU A 127 -11.70 10.40 -0.17
CA LEU A 127 -10.70 10.25 0.90
C LEU A 127 -11.35 9.83 2.22
N GLN A 128 -12.54 10.36 2.55
CA GLN A 128 -13.25 10.01 3.77
C GLN A 128 -13.58 8.51 3.82
N ASN A 129 -14.16 7.97 2.74
CA ASN A 129 -14.58 6.57 2.67
C ASN A 129 -13.40 5.59 2.56
N HIS A 130 -12.22 6.06 2.14
CA HIS A 130 -11.03 5.24 1.96
C HIS A 130 -9.96 5.45 3.03
N ARG A 131 -10.16 6.38 3.97
CA ARG A 131 -9.17 6.70 5.01
C ARG A 131 -8.76 5.48 5.81
N GLN A 132 -9.70 4.61 6.17
CA GLN A 132 -9.40 3.40 6.93
C GLN A 132 -8.42 2.47 6.18
N ARG A 133 -8.51 2.38 4.85
CA ARG A 133 -7.57 1.59 4.04
C ARG A 133 -6.17 2.18 4.02
N LEU A 134 -6.07 3.50 4.15
CA LEU A 134 -4.80 4.21 4.21
C LEU A 134 -4.23 4.27 5.64
N ASN A 135 -4.96 3.80 6.65
CA ASN A 135 -4.49 3.69 8.02
C ASN A 135 -3.94 2.29 8.32
N SER A 136 -2.94 2.22 9.18
CA SER A 136 -2.37 0.99 9.74
C SER A 136 -1.71 1.31 11.09
N ASP A 137 -1.20 0.30 11.78
CA ASP A 137 -0.46 0.47 13.04
C ASP A 137 0.71 1.48 12.93
N SER A 138 1.24 1.67 11.72
CA SER A 138 2.40 2.52 11.47
C SER A 138 2.09 3.82 10.73
N GLN A 139 0.85 4.04 10.27
CA GLN A 139 0.45 5.30 9.64
C GLN A 139 -1.02 5.62 9.89
N GLU A 140 -1.32 6.86 10.23
CA GLU A 140 -2.66 7.29 10.56
C GLU A 140 -2.93 8.68 10.00
N MET A 141 -4.00 8.81 9.22
CA MET A 141 -4.47 10.08 8.67
C MET A 141 -5.45 10.75 9.64
N HIS A 142 -5.14 11.98 10.01
CA HIS A 142 -6.05 12.89 10.70
C HIS A 142 -6.54 13.98 9.72
N SER A 143 -7.33 14.94 10.22
CA SER A 143 -7.91 16.01 9.39
C SER A 143 -6.87 16.93 8.75
N GLN A 144 -5.81 17.28 9.50
CA GLN A 144 -4.78 18.25 9.09
C GLN A 144 -3.36 17.73 9.28
N SER A 145 -3.21 16.46 9.63
CA SER A 145 -1.92 15.83 9.82
C SER A 145 -1.95 14.36 9.45
N VAL A 146 -0.78 13.79 9.25
CA VAL A 146 -0.58 12.35 9.18
C VAL A 146 0.47 11.97 10.20
N ARG A 147 0.13 11.00 11.05
CA ARG A 147 1.09 10.37 11.94
C ARG A 147 1.74 9.19 11.23
N ILE A 148 3.06 9.15 11.18
CA ILE A 148 3.83 8.02 10.67
C ILE A 148 4.74 7.57 11.80
N ASN A 149 4.56 6.33 12.27
CA ASN A 149 5.16 5.83 13.50
C ASN A 149 4.90 6.80 14.69
N LYS A 150 5.94 7.46 15.19
CA LYS A 150 5.90 8.42 16.30
C LYS A 150 5.95 9.88 15.83
N GLU A 151 6.13 10.13 14.54
CA GLU A 151 6.27 11.46 13.97
C GLU A 151 4.96 11.94 13.36
N THR A 152 4.70 13.25 13.41
CA THR A 152 3.47 13.86 12.89
C THR A 152 3.82 14.91 11.84
N PHE A 153 3.22 14.78 10.65
CA PHE A 153 3.45 15.65 9.52
C PHE A 153 2.20 16.47 9.23
N GLN A 154 2.33 17.80 9.32
CA GLN A 154 1.24 18.74 9.04
C GLN A 154 1.01 18.87 7.53
N THR A 155 -0.24 18.80 7.08
CA THR A 155 -0.59 18.82 5.64
C THR A 155 -0.34 20.18 4.97
N LYS A 156 -0.31 21.25 5.77
CA LYS A 156 0.06 22.60 5.30
C LYS A 156 1.54 22.72 4.95
N ASP A 157 2.39 21.94 5.61
CA ASP A 157 3.85 22.02 5.48
C ASP A 157 4.39 20.90 4.57
N HIS A 158 3.68 19.77 4.51
CA HIS A 158 4.14 18.59 3.81
C HIS A 158 3.18 18.11 2.71
N ALA A 159 3.77 17.53 1.67
CA ALA A 159 3.07 16.66 0.75
C ALA A 159 3.32 15.20 1.11
N LEU A 160 2.27 14.40 1.04
CA LEU A 160 2.27 13.02 1.52
C LEU A 160 1.88 12.05 0.41
N VAL A 161 2.54 10.90 0.38
CA VAL A 161 2.12 9.75 -0.42
C VAL A 161 1.96 8.56 0.50
N LEU A 162 0.75 8.02 0.56
CA LEU A 162 0.39 6.89 1.41
C LEU A 162 -0.24 5.81 0.56
N LEU A 163 0.06 4.55 0.85
CA LEU A 163 -0.55 3.41 0.17
C LEU A 163 -1.41 2.60 1.15
N ASP A 164 -2.40 1.92 0.61
CA ASP A 164 -3.09 0.83 1.30
C ASP A 164 -2.10 -0.31 1.55
N ASN A 165 -2.01 -0.74 2.80
CA ASN A 165 -1.06 -1.78 3.20
C ASN A 165 -1.55 -3.20 2.87
N ASP A 166 -2.86 -3.38 2.60
CA ASP A 166 -3.43 -4.67 2.24
C ASP A 166 -3.22 -4.97 0.75
N THR A 167 -2.24 -5.82 0.47
CA THR A 167 -1.91 -6.24 -0.90
C THR A 167 -2.83 -7.33 -1.46
N GLY A 168 -3.81 -7.80 -0.68
CA GLY A 168 -4.89 -8.66 -1.15
C GLY A 168 -6.02 -7.91 -1.86
N ARG A 169 -6.08 -6.57 -1.72
CA ARG A 169 -7.08 -5.70 -2.36
C ARG A 169 -6.54 -5.04 -3.63
N SER A 170 -7.46 -4.45 -4.39
CA SER A 170 -7.14 -3.52 -5.49
C SER A 170 -6.18 -2.42 -5.00
N PRO A 171 -5.07 -2.14 -5.72
CA PRO A 171 -4.07 -1.17 -5.26
C PRO A 171 -4.68 0.23 -5.06
N LEU A 172 -4.43 0.82 -3.90
CA LEU A 172 -4.90 2.16 -3.57
C LEU A 172 -3.74 2.99 -3.05
N GLY A 173 -3.61 4.20 -3.62
CA GLY A 173 -2.65 5.20 -3.20
C GLY A 173 -3.32 6.54 -3.02
N PHE A 174 -2.76 7.35 -2.13
CA PHE A 174 -3.17 8.72 -1.88
C PHE A 174 -1.99 9.66 -2.10
N ILE A 175 -2.23 10.77 -2.78
CA ILE A 175 -1.26 11.87 -2.94
C ILE A 175 -1.88 13.14 -2.37
N GLY A 176 -1.48 13.51 -1.17
CA GLY A 176 -1.91 14.72 -0.50
C GLY A 176 -0.97 15.88 -0.79
N ALA A 177 -1.35 16.78 -1.69
CA ALA A 177 -0.65 18.04 -1.94
C ALA A 177 -1.66 19.12 -2.35
N ASN A 178 -1.51 20.33 -1.81
CA ASN A 178 -2.46 21.43 -2.02
C ASN A 178 -1.91 22.55 -2.92
N ASN A 179 -0.62 22.51 -3.27
CA ASN A 179 0.05 23.55 -4.05
C ASN A 179 0.37 23.03 -5.47
N PRO A 180 -0.06 23.75 -6.54
CA PRO A 180 0.25 23.39 -7.93
C PRO A 180 1.74 23.13 -8.21
N SER A 181 2.63 23.93 -7.63
CA SER A 181 4.08 23.79 -7.83
C SER A 181 4.62 22.49 -7.21
N THR A 182 4.13 22.11 -6.03
CA THR A 182 4.47 20.86 -5.35
C THR A 182 3.96 19.67 -6.15
N ILE A 183 2.72 19.69 -6.62
CA ILE A 183 2.12 18.66 -7.47
C ILE A 183 2.99 18.41 -8.71
N ASN A 184 3.38 19.48 -9.42
CA ASN A 184 4.24 19.39 -10.60
C ASN A 184 5.65 18.85 -10.30
N ARG A 185 6.17 19.04 -9.08
CA ARG A 185 7.44 18.43 -8.64
C ARG A 185 7.26 16.94 -8.33
N LEU A 186 6.20 16.58 -7.62
CA LEU A 186 5.87 15.18 -7.31
C LEU A 186 5.67 14.35 -8.57
N ALA A 187 5.00 14.90 -9.58
CA ALA A 187 4.80 14.24 -10.88
C ALA A 187 6.11 13.67 -11.46
N ARG A 188 7.21 14.42 -11.34
CA ARG A 188 8.54 14.00 -11.81
C ARG A 188 9.25 13.08 -10.82
N LYS A 189 9.09 13.32 -9.52
CA LYS A 189 9.83 12.58 -8.47
C LYS A 189 9.29 11.18 -8.21
N LEU A 190 7.97 11.03 -8.09
CA LEU A 190 7.35 9.77 -7.66
C LEU A 190 7.72 8.54 -8.50
N PRO A 191 7.87 8.62 -9.85
CA PRO A 191 8.35 7.51 -10.66
C PRO A 191 9.75 6.97 -10.35
N HIS A 192 10.52 7.63 -9.48
CA HIS A 192 11.84 7.18 -9.01
C HIS A 192 11.78 6.44 -7.67
N TYR A 193 10.61 6.38 -7.01
CA TYR A 193 10.45 5.79 -5.68
C TYR A 193 9.72 4.44 -5.69
N ASN A 194 9.82 3.69 -6.79
CA ASN A 194 9.01 2.48 -7.04
C ASN A 194 8.99 1.46 -5.89
N SER A 195 10.09 1.26 -5.17
CA SER A 195 10.17 0.26 -4.11
C SER A 195 9.51 0.67 -2.79
N TYR A 196 9.25 1.97 -2.58
CA TYR A 196 8.74 2.50 -1.31
C TYR A 196 7.22 2.43 -1.24
N GLY A 197 6.68 2.36 -0.01
CA GLY A 197 5.24 2.30 0.25
C GLY A 197 4.65 3.55 0.89
N ARG A 198 5.49 4.46 1.38
CA ARG A 198 5.07 5.81 1.78
C ARG A 198 6.19 6.83 1.66
N LEU A 199 5.82 8.07 1.39
CA LEU A 199 6.72 9.19 1.22
C LEU A 199 6.19 10.45 1.89
N VAL A 200 7.10 11.26 2.42
CA VAL A 200 6.81 12.64 2.84
C VAL A 200 7.79 13.58 2.17
N PHE A 201 7.26 14.69 1.67
CA PHE A 201 8.01 15.75 1.04
C PHE A 201 7.70 17.10 1.70
N GLU A 202 8.70 17.95 1.80
CA GLU A 202 8.51 19.37 2.14
C GLU A 202 7.76 20.10 1.03
N ASN A 203 6.70 20.86 1.33
CA ASN A 203 5.83 21.42 0.29
C ASN A 203 6.58 22.37 -0.68
N ARG A 204 7.48 23.21 -0.18
CA ARG A 204 8.15 24.25 -1.01
C ARG A 204 9.24 23.68 -1.91
N SER A 205 10.15 22.89 -1.34
CA SER A 205 11.29 22.31 -2.06
C SER A 205 10.94 21.00 -2.77
N ALA A 206 9.84 20.35 -2.36
CA ALA A 206 9.53 18.96 -2.65
C ALA A 206 10.72 18.04 -2.30
N SER A 207 11.54 18.40 -1.32
CA SER A 207 12.61 17.55 -0.82
C SER A 207 12.01 16.38 -0.05
N ASN A 208 12.47 15.17 -0.32
CA ASN A 208 12.00 13.99 0.40
C ASN A 208 12.61 13.97 1.79
N ILE A 209 11.76 13.86 2.81
CA ILE A 209 12.18 13.78 4.22
C ILE A 209 11.85 12.42 4.84
N VAL A 210 10.87 11.70 4.28
CA VAL A 210 10.56 10.32 4.64
C VAL A 210 10.44 9.49 3.37
N LYS A 211 11.13 8.35 3.34
CA LYS A 211 10.93 7.27 2.38
C LYS A 211 11.00 5.94 3.10
N GLN A 212 9.89 5.21 3.15
CA GLN A 212 9.81 3.98 3.93
C GLN A 212 9.06 2.90 3.15
N HIS A 213 9.51 1.65 3.32
CA HIS A 213 8.73 0.48 2.97
C HIS A 213 7.62 0.29 3.99
N LEU A 214 6.49 -0.26 3.55
CA LEU A 214 5.46 -0.71 4.47
C LEU A 214 5.77 -2.14 4.93
N LYS A 215 5.14 -2.57 6.03
CA LYS A 215 5.24 -3.95 6.51
C LYS A 215 4.25 -4.82 5.75
N VAL A 216 4.62 -6.07 5.50
CA VAL A 216 3.70 -7.11 5.03
C VAL A 216 2.52 -7.19 6.01
N SER A 217 1.30 -7.08 5.48
CA SER A 217 0.07 -7.05 6.28
C SER A 217 -0.58 -8.41 6.41
N ASN A 218 -0.39 -9.29 5.43
CA ASN A 218 -1.05 -10.58 5.37
C ASN A 218 -0.21 -11.64 4.66
N SER A 219 -0.50 -12.93 4.87
CA SER A 219 0.05 -14.02 4.08
C SER A 219 -1.01 -15.12 3.95
N PRO A 220 -1.21 -15.71 2.75
CA PRO A 220 -2.10 -16.87 2.62
C PRO A 220 -1.56 -18.11 3.33
N LEU A 221 -0.27 -18.11 3.70
CA LEU A 221 0.37 -19.15 4.48
C LEU A 221 0.29 -18.89 5.98
N LYS A 222 -0.45 -17.87 6.39
CA LYS A 222 -0.78 -17.57 7.78
C LYS A 222 -2.29 -17.72 7.98
N SER A 223 -2.71 -18.52 8.94
CA SER A 223 -4.12 -18.71 9.29
C SER A 223 -4.33 -18.58 10.79
N SER A 224 -5.30 -17.76 11.19
CA SER A 224 -5.89 -17.84 12.53
C SER A 224 -6.84 -19.03 12.61
N LEU A 225 -6.97 -19.63 13.80
CA LEU A 225 -7.81 -20.80 14.08
C LEU A 225 -8.97 -20.45 15.01
#